data_AF-A0A852RRG1-F1
#
_entry.id   AF-A0A852RRG1-F1
#
_cell.length_a   1.000
_cell.length_b   1.000
_cell.length_c   1.000
_cell.angle_alpha   90.00
_cell.angle_beta   90.00
_cell.angle_gamma   90.00
#
_symmetry.space_group_name_H-M   'P 1'
#
loop_
_entity.id
_entity.type
_entity.pdbx_description
1 polymer ?
#
loop_
_entity_poly.entity_id
_entity_poly.type
_entity_poly.pdbx_seq_one_letter_code
_entity_poly.pdbx_strand_id
1 'polypeptide(L)'
;MRATQIRDAGLFHTPEGIARLLVPCGEGVIRWEEVLAALIDQAPRLTLSIEGIDRSNGELPLYLNDPVWISAHPDMTVAELSEIVRMTNEHELRAEAGNARSLEVLRQPVTEDQSLTYISDSARHLRRCLEALGPLGRLEALDRLDELDGLDPLTPLDADTRS
;
A
#
# COMPACT_ATOMS: atom_id res chain seq x y z
N MET A 1 18.17 -14.77 11.69
CA MET A 1 17.91 -14.05 10.43
C MET A 1 16.88 -12.96 10.75
N ARG A 2 17.20 -11.67 10.59
CA ARG A 2 16.21 -10.59 10.64
C ARG A 2 15.88 -10.24 9.18
N ALA A 3 14.98 -10.99 8.57
CA ALA A 3 14.45 -10.69 7.25
C ALA A 3 13.14 -9.94 7.44
N THR A 4 12.99 -8.79 6.78
CA THR A 4 11.70 -8.12 6.71
C THR A 4 10.97 -8.67 5.51
N GLN A 5 9.87 -9.35 5.78
CA GLN A 5 8.98 -9.80 4.73
C GLN A 5 8.22 -8.61 4.15
N ILE A 6 8.31 -8.46 2.84
CA ILE A 6 7.59 -7.40 2.11
C ILE A 6 6.51 -8.01 1.22
N ARG A 7 5.35 -7.38 1.24
CA ARG A 7 4.19 -7.71 0.42
C ARG A 7 3.41 -6.44 0.17
N ASP A 8 2.72 -6.38 -0.96
CA ASP A 8 1.81 -5.29 -1.28
C ASP A 8 0.37 -5.68 -0.98
N ALA A 9 -0.51 -4.67 -0.96
CA ALA A 9 -1.91 -4.83 -0.62
C ALA A 9 -2.80 -4.21 -1.70
N GLY A 10 -3.66 -5.04 -2.29
CA GLY A 10 -4.80 -4.57 -3.06
C GLY A 10 -5.98 -4.32 -2.13
N LEU A 11 -6.70 -3.23 -2.35
CA LEU A 11 -7.87 -2.85 -1.58
C LEU A 11 -9.10 -2.81 -2.50
N PHE A 12 -10.24 -3.32 -2.00
CA PHE A 12 -11.50 -3.36 -2.74
C PHE A 12 -12.68 -3.11 -1.82
N HIS A 13 -13.71 -2.43 -2.32
CA HIS A 13 -14.98 -2.31 -1.62
C HIS A 13 -15.70 -3.65 -1.61
N THR A 14 -16.37 -3.92 -0.50
CA THR A 14 -17.20 -5.10 -0.24
C THR A 14 -18.44 -4.68 0.53
N PRO A 15 -19.52 -5.48 0.55
CA PRO A 15 -20.70 -5.17 1.36
C PRO A 15 -20.38 -4.96 2.85
N GLU A 16 -19.35 -5.64 3.36
CA GLU A 16 -18.93 -5.59 4.77
C GLU A 16 -17.97 -4.44 5.09
N GLY A 17 -17.44 -3.75 4.08
CA GLY A 17 -16.42 -2.71 4.22
C GLY A 17 -15.35 -2.83 3.13
N ILE A 18 -14.09 -2.96 3.51
CA ILE A 18 -12.97 -3.06 2.54
C ILE A 18 -12.25 -4.40 2.69
N ALA A 19 -12.00 -5.09 1.58
CA ALA A 19 -11.14 -6.27 1.56
C ALA A 19 -9.70 -5.88 1.22
N ARG A 20 -8.75 -6.35 2.05
CA ARG A 20 -7.32 -6.25 1.81
C ARG A 20 -6.78 -7.61 1.37
N LEU A 21 -6.28 -7.71 0.15
CA LEU A 21 -5.68 -8.92 -0.40
C LEU A 21 -4.21 -8.69 -0.70
N LEU A 22 -3.40 -9.74 -0.59
CA LEU A 22 -2.00 -9.72 -1.02
C LEU A 22 -1.94 -9.69 -2.54
N VAL A 23 -1.13 -8.77 -3.06
CA VAL A 23 -0.84 -8.64 -4.50
C VAL A 23 0.66 -8.48 -4.69
N PRO A 24 1.21 -8.72 -5.90
CA PRO A 24 2.61 -8.45 -6.15
C PRO A 24 2.96 -6.98 -5.91
N CYS A 25 4.20 -6.72 -5.51
CA CYS A 25 4.68 -5.35 -5.34
C CYS A 25 4.51 -4.55 -6.64
N GLY A 26 3.89 -3.37 -6.53
CA GLY A 26 3.57 -2.49 -7.65
C GLY A 26 2.15 -2.65 -8.20
N GLU A 27 1.43 -3.70 -7.81
CA GLU A 27 0.00 -3.83 -8.13
C GLU A 27 -0.89 -3.24 -7.04
N GLY A 28 -0.41 -3.17 -5.79
CA GLY A 28 -1.21 -2.69 -4.68
C GLY A 28 -1.11 -1.17 -4.47
N VAL A 29 -1.36 -0.75 -3.23
CA VAL A 29 -1.44 0.65 -2.83
C VAL A 29 -0.17 1.17 -2.17
N ILE A 30 0.82 0.32 -1.91
CA ILE A 30 2.09 0.75 -1.28
C ILE A 30 2.93 1.51 -2.31
N ARG A 31 3.35 2.74 -1.94
CA ARG A 31 4.28 3.56 -2.73
C ARG A 31 5.72 3.08 -2.49
N TRP A 32 6.12 2.04 -3.20
CA TRP A 32 7.40 1.35 -2.98
C TRP A 32 8.62 2.24 -3.20
N GLU A 33 8.57 3.22 -4.09
CA GLU A 33 9.67 4.17 -4.29
C GLU A 33 9.97 4.96 -3.00
N GLU A 34 8.94 5.46 -2.33
CA GLU A 34 9.08 6.21 -1.06
C GLU A 34 9.58 5.29 0.05
N VAL A 35 8.99 4.10 0.19
CA VAL A 35 9.41 3.11 1.18
C VAL A 35 10.88 2.72 0.98
N LEU A 36 11.28 2.41 -0.25
CA LEU A 36 12.65 2.01 -0.55
C LEU A 36 13.64 3.18 -0.39
N ALA A 37 13.25 4.41 -0.74
CA ALA A 37 14.08 5.60 -0.51
C ALA A 37 14.42 5.76 0.97
N ALA A 38 13.40 5.70 1.85
CA ALA A 38 13.59 5.78 3.29
C ALA A 38 14.45 4.63 3.83
N LEU A 39 14.23 3.40 3.35
CA LEU A 39 15.01 2.23 3.78
C LEU A 39 16.47 2.29 3.33
N ILE A 40 16.77 2.82 2.14
CA ILE A 40 18.15 2.97 1.67
C ILE A 40 18.91 3.97 2.53
N ASP A 41 18.27 5.04 2.97
CA ASP A 41 18.89 6.06 3.81
C ASP A 41 19.16 5.54 5.23
N GLN A 42 18.15 4.94 5.86
CA GLN A 42 18.20 4.56 7.27
C GLN A 42 18.75 3.15 7.52
N ALA A 43 18.57 2.23 6.57
CA ALA A 43 18.90 0.81 6.73
C ALA A 43 19.43 0.16 5.43
N PRO A 44 20.52 0.66 4.83
CA PRO A 44 21.01 0.22 3.50
C PRO A 44 21.45 -1.25 3.41
N ARG A 45 21.63 -1.92 4.54
CA ARG A 45 22.00 -3.36 4.61
C ARG A 45 20.83 -4.25 5.02
N LEU A 46 19.61 -3.71 5.11
CA LEU A 46 18.43 -4.49 5.45
C LEU A 46 18.17 -5.53 4.36
N THR A 47 18.00 -6.78 4.77
CA THR A 47 17.59 -7.85 3.86
C THR A 47 16.07 -7.85 3.75
N LEU A 48 15.57 -7.59 2.54
CA LEU A 48 14.15 -7.71 2.21
C LEU A 48 13.90 -9.08 1.59
N SER A 49 12.87 -9.77 2.09
CA SER A 49 12.44 -11.06 1.56
C SER A 49 11.03 -10.97 0.99
N ILE A 50 10.84 -11.49 -0.21
CA ILE A 50 9.53 -11.67 -0.84
C ILE A 50 9.16 -13.13 -0.66
N GLU A 51 8.01 -13.38 -0.04
CA GLU A 51 7.46 -14.74 0.01
C GLU A 51 6.26 -14.82 -0.92
N GLY A 52 6.08 -15.99 -1.52
CA GLY A 52 4.90 -16.29 -2.29
C GLY A 52 3.63 -16.29 -1.44
N ILE A 53 2.53 -16.39 -2.15
CA ILE A 53 1.18 -16.65 -1.63
C ILE A 53 0.92 -18.16 -1.71
N ASP A 54 0.20 -18.72 -0.73
CA ASP A 54 -0.14 -20.15 -0.71
C ASP A 54 -1.65 -20.33 -0.64
N ARG A 55 -2.20 -21.08 -1.62
CA ARG A 55 -3.63 -21.41 -1.82
C ARG A 55 -4.58 -20.22 -2.03
N SER A 56 -4.31 -19.04 -1.48
CA SER A 56 -5.11 -17.82 -1.62
C SER A 56 -4.26 -16.55 -1.50
N ASN A 57 -4.86 -15.41 -1.83
CA ASN A 57 -4.25 -14.08 -1.65
C ASN A 57 -4.44 -13.51 -0.24
N GLY A 58 -4.83 -14.32 0.76
CA GLY A 58 -4.86 -13.89 2.17
C GLY A 58 -5.77 -12.68 2.44
N GLU A 59 -7.04 -12.78 2.04
CA GLU A 59 -8.04 -11.73 2.24
C GLU A 59 -8.26 -11.43 3.73
N LEU A 60 -8.11 -10.15 4.10
CA LEU A 60 -8.43 -9.63 5.42
C LEU A 60 -9.44 -8.49 5.29
N PRO A 61 -10.64 -8.61 5.87
CA PRO A 61 -11.64 -7.55 5.83
C PRO A 61 -11.36 -6.46 6.87
N LEU A 62 -11.65 -5.22 6.48
CA LEU A 62 -11.81 -4.05 7.32
C LEU A 62 -13.32 -3.79 7.41
N TYR A 63 -13.92 -4.10 8.55
CA TYR A 63 -15.37 -4.06 8.75
C TYR A 63 -15.86 -2.64 9.05
N LEU A 64 -15.70 -1.72 8.09
CA LEU A 64 -15.99 -0.29 8.29
C LEU A 64 -17.46 0.00 8.62
N ASN A 65 -18.36 -0.92 8.28
CA ASN A 65 -19.80 -0.81 8.57
C ASN A 65 -20.18 -1.40 9.95
N ASP A 66 -19.23 -2.04 10.65
CA ASP A 66 -19.45 -2.62 11.97
C ASP A 66 -19.01 -1.64 13.08
N PRO A 67 -19.95 -1.11 13.89
CA PRO A 67 -19.60 -0.19 14.98
C PRO A 67 -18.69 -0.82 16.04
N VAL A 68 -18.72 -2.15 16.22
CA VAL A 68 -17.82 -2.85 17.14
C VAL A 68 -16.39 -2.79 16.60
N TRP A 69 -16.20 -3.05 15.31
CA TRP A 69 -14.89 -2.94 14.67
C TRP A 69 -14.35 -1.51 14.75
N ILE A 70 -15.17 -0.50 14.47
CA ILE A 70 -14.76 0.91 14.57
C ILE A 70 -14.34 1.27 16.01
N SER A 71 -15.14 0.88 17.01
CA SER A 71 -14.83 1.16 18.42
C SER A 71 -13.56 0.45 18.93
N ALA A 72 -13.13 -0.61 18.26
CA ALA A 72 -11.89 -1.32 18.58
C ALA A 72 -10.61 -0.58 18.10
N HIS A 73 -10.75 0.50 17.30
CA HIS A 73 -9.65 1.30 16.79
C HIS A 73 -9.79 2.77 17.24
N PRO A 74 -9.70 3.06 18.54
CA PRO A 74 -9.98 4.39 19.09
C PRO A 74 -8.95 5.47 18.68
N ASP A 75 -7.79 5.05 18.16
CA ASP A 75 -6.72 5.88 17.64
C ASP A 75 -6.84 6.18 16.14
N MET A 76 -7.75 5.51 15.42
CA MET A 76 -7.97 5.73 14.00
C MET A 76 -8.67 7.07 13.77
N THR A 77 -7.99 7.97 13.06
CA THR A 77 -8.52 9.27 12.71
C THR A 77 -9.41 9.21 11.47
N VAL A 78 -10.27 10.22 11.30
CA VAL A 78 -11.08 10.37 10.08
C VAL A 78 -10.19 10.55 8.84
N ALA A 79 -9.03 11.20 8.99
CA ALA A 79 -8.08 11.41 7.89
C ALA A 79 -7.48 10.08 7.41
N GLU A 80 -7.00 9.23 8.33
CA GLU A 80 -6.46 7.90 7.99
C GLU A 80 -7.52 7.01 7.33
N LEU A 81 -8.74 7.00 7.87
CA LEU A 81 -9.83 6.24 7.28
C LEU A 81 -10.20 6.73 5.88
N SER A 82 -10.25 8.05 5.69
CA SER A 82 -10.53 8.66 4.39
C SER A 82 -9.44 8.33 3.36
N GLU A 83 -8.19 8.25 3.80
CA GLU A 83 -7.07 7.86 2.96
C GLU A 83 -7.15 6.38 2.53
N ILE A 84 -7.56 5.48 3.42
CA ILE A 84 -7.83 4.07 3.07
C ILE A 84 -8.94 3.99 2.01
N VAL A 85 -10.01 4.77 2.15
CA VAL A 85 -11.11 4.81 1.17
C VAL A 85 -10.62 5.36 -0.18
N ARG A 86 -9.83 6.44 -0.18
CA ARG A 86 -9.24 7.02 -1.39
C ARG A 86 -8.35 6.00 -2.11
N MET A 87 -7.42 5.36 -1.40
CA MET A 87 -6.54 4.32 -1.95
C MET A 87 -7.34 3.12 -2.49
N THR A 88 -8.45 2.76 -1.85
CA THR A 88 -9.35 1.70 -2.33
C THR A 88 -9.97 2.06 -3.67
N ASN A 89 -10.54 3.27 -3.78
CA ASN A 89 -11.13 3.74 -5.04
C ASN A 89 -10.10 3.76 -6.18
N GLU A 90 -8.88 4.23 -5.91
CA GLU A 90 -7.81 4.28 -6.91
C GLU A 90 -7.34 2.89 -7.34
N HIS A 91 -7.24 1.96 -6.39
CA HIS A 91 -6.87 0.59 -6.69
C HIS A 91 -7.95 -0.11 -7.55
N GLU A 92 -9.23 0.09 -7.25
CA GLU A 92 -10.33 -0.44 -8.08
C GLU A 92 -10.31 0.11 -9.50
N LEU A 93 -10.10 1.42 -9.67
CA LEU A 93 -9.95 2.02 -11.00
C LEU A 93 -8.76 1.43 -11.78
N ARG A 94 -7.64 1.16 -11.09
CA ARG A 94 -6.50 0.47 -11.72
C ARG A 94 -6.84 -0.96 -12.13
N ALA A 95 -7.58 -1.69 -11.30
CA ALA A 95 -8.01 -3.05 -11.60
C ALA A 95 -8.97 -3.08 -12.79
N GLU A 96 -9.94 -2.17 -12.85
CA GLU A 96 -10.86 -1.99 -13.98
C GLU A 96 -10.13 -1.65 -15.28
N ALA A 97 -9.08 -0.83 -15.19
CA ALA A 97 -8.22 -0.49 -16.33
C ALA A 97 -7.24 -1.62 -16.73
N GLY A 98 -7.21 -2.75 -16.01
CA GLY A 98 -6.29 -3.87 -16.26
C GLY A 98 -4.85 -3.63 -15.80
N ASN A 99 -4.60 -2.60 -14.99
CA ASN A 99 -3.29 -2.26 -14.43
C ASN A 99 -3.02 -2.91 -13.06
N ALA A 100 -4.01 -3.63 -12.51
CA ALA A 100 -3.93 -4.47 -11.32
C ALA A 100 -4.89 -5.66 -11.49
N ARG A 101 -4.68 -6.74 -10.74
CA ARG A 101 -5.64 -7.87 -10.72
C ARG A 101 -6.96 -7.45 -10.07
N SER A 102 -8.08 -7.93 -10.60
CA SER A 102 -9.41 -7.68 -10.02
C SER A 102 -9.67 -8.53 -8.77
N LEU A 103 -10.63 -8.11 -7.93
CA LEU A 103 -11.05 -8.85 -6.75
C LEU A 103 -11.50 -10.28 -7.07
N GLU A 104 -12.23 -10.46 -8.17
CA GLU A 104 -12.69 -11.78 -8.62
C GLU A 104 -11.54 -12.73 -8.89
N VAL A 105 -10.49 -12.25 -9.58
CA VAL A 105 -9.27 -13.02 -9.86
C VAL A 105 -8.53 -13.33 -8.57
N LEU A 106 -8.39 -12.36 -7.68
CA LEU A 106 -7.65 -12.52 -6.43
C LEU A 106 -8.34 -13.47 -5.43
N ARG A 107 -9.66 -13.67 -5.53
CA ARG A 107 -10.41 -14.65 -4.73
C ARG A 107 -10.33 -16.07 -5.26
N GLN A 108 -9.79 -16.29 -6.46
CA GLN A 108 -9.60 -17.65 -6.97
C GLN A 108 -8.47 -18.38 -6.22
N PRO A 109 -8.53 -19.73 -6.15
CA PRO A 109 -7.43 -20.52 -5.63
C PRO A 109 -6.12 -20.25 -6.38
N VAL A 110 -5.02 -20.21 -5.63
CA VAL A 110 -3.68 -19.92 -6.15
C VAL A 110 -2.95 -21.23 -6.47
N THR A 111 -2.37 -21.31 -7.67
CA THR A 111 -1.47 -22.40 -8.07
C THR A 111 -0.01 -22.08 -7.68
N GLU A 112 0.84 -23.11 -7.68
CA GLU A 112 2.27 -22.94 -7.43
C GLU A 112 2.94 -22.00 -8.45
N ASP A 113 2.58 -22.13 -9.74
CA ASP A 113 3.09 -21.24 -10.80
C ASP A 113 2.68 -19.78 -10.58
N GLN A 114 1.45 -19.54 -10.09
CA GLN A 114 0.99 -18.20 -9.73
C GLN A 114 1.76 -17.65 -8.52
N SER A 115 2.11 -18.50 -7.55
CA SER A 115 2.95 -18.11 -6.41
C SER A 115 4.37 -17.72 -6.84
N LEU A 116 4.98 -18.46 -7.77
CA LEU A 116 6.29 -18.10 -8.35
C LEU A 116 6.23 -16.83 -9.19
N THR A 117 5.14 -16.64 -9.93
CA THR A 117 4.88 -15.42 -10.71
C THR A 117 4.74 -14.21 -9.78
N TYR A 118 4.03 -14.35 -8.66
CA TYR A 118 3.90 -13.32 -7.63
C TYR A 118 5.27 -12.84 -7.12
N ILE A 119 6.18 -13.78 -6.80
CA ILE A 119 7.54 -13.46 -6.33
C ILE A 119 8.31 -12.72 -7.44
N SER A 120 8.24 -13.23 -8.67
CA SER A 120 8.99 -12.71 -9.81
C SER A 120 8.53 -11.30 -10.21
N ASP A 121 7.22 -11.06 -10.22
CA ASP A 121 6.62 -9.77 -10.52
C ASP A 121 6.96 -8.73 -9.46
N SER A 122 6.85 -9.11 -8.18
CA SER A 122 7.24 -8.27 -7.05
C SER A 122 8.72 -7.88 -7.13
N ALA A 123 9.60 -8.87 -7.34
CA ALA A 123 11.04 -8.61 -7.45
C ALA A 123 11.39 -7.72 -8.64
N ARG A 124 10.69 -7.89 -9.77
CA ARG A 124 10.88 -7.06 -10.96
C ARG A 124 10.49 -5.61 -10.68
N HIS A 125 9.34 -5.37 -10.06
CA HIS A 125 8.90 -4.01 -9.74
C HIS A 125 9.86 -3.33 -8.77
N LEU A 126 10.21 -3.97 -7.65
CA LEU A 126 11.10 -3.39 -6.64
C LEU A 126 12.50 -3.07 -7.19
N ARG A 127 13.03 -3.92 -8.09
CA ARG A 127 14.29 -3.62 -8.78
C ARG A 127 14.18 -2.36 -9.64
N ARG A 128 13.07 -2.16 -10.35
CA ARG A 128 12.84 -0.92 -11.12
C ARG A 128 12.78 0.30 -10.21
N CYS A 129 12.12 0.21 -9.06
CA CYS A 129 12.10 1.30 -8.08
C CYS A 129 13.53 1.61 -7.60
N LEU A 130 14.33 0.59 -7.26
CA LEU A 130 15.72 0.77 -6.85
C LEU A 130 16.61 1.38 -7.95
N GLU A 131 16.40 0.98 -9.21
CA GLU A 131 17.09 1.56 -10.36
C GLU A 131 16.73 3.04 -10.55
N ALA A 132 15.46 3.38 -10.41
CA ALA A 132 14.99 4.78 -10.45
C ALA A 132 15.61 5.61 -9.32
N LEU A 133 15.79 5.03 -8.14
CA LEU A 133 16.44 5.63 -6.96
C LEU A 133 17.98 5.71 -7.04
N GLY A 134 18.59 5.42 -8.20
CA GLY A 134 20.03 5.59 -8.43
C GLY A 134 20.55 7.00 -8.08
N PRO A 135 21.82 7.32 -8.37
CA PRO A 135 22.46 8.58 -7.93
C PRO A 135 21.66 9.87 -8.21
N LEU A 136 20.78 9.86 -9.22
CA LEU A 136 19.88 10.95 -9.60
C LEU A 136 18.50 10.91 -8.89
N GLY A 137 17.92 9.74 -8.63
CA GLY A 137 16.58 9.61 -8.04
C GLY A 137 16.52 9.90 -6.54
N ARG A 138 17.66 9.89 -5.85
CA ARG A 138 17.74 10.28 -4.42
C ARG A 138 17.38 11.75 -4.19
N LEU A 139 17.62 12.63 -5.17
CA LEU A 139 17.28 14.06 -5.05
C LEU A 139 15.77 14.30 -5.21
N GLU A 140 15.14 13.67 -6.19
CA GLU A 140 13.69 13.83 -6.44
C GLU A 140 12.80 13.17 -5.37
N ALA A 141 13.26 12.05 -4.78
CA ALA A 141 12.54 11.38 -3.70
C ALA A 141 12.55 12.19 -2.39
N LEU A 142 13.62 12.95 -2.12
CA LEU A 142 13.71 13.84 -0.96
C LEU A 142 12.83 15.07 -1.13
N ASP A 143 12.80 15.67 -2.34
CA ASP A 143 11.94 16.83 -2.62
C ASP A 143 10.44 16.50 -2.44
N ARG A 144 10.01 15.26 -2.73
CA ARG A 144 8.60 14.83 -2.57
C ARG A 144 8.22 14.44 -1.14
N LEU A 145 9.18 14.04 -0.31
CA LEU A 145 8.92 13.79 1.11
C LEU A 145 8.75 15.12 1.86
N ASP A 146 9.52 16.16 1.50
CA ASP A 146 9.38 17.51 2.04
C ASP A 146 8.03 18.16 1.68
N GLU A 147 7.45 17.84 0.51
CA GLU A 147 6.10 18.30 0.13
C GLU A 147 4.97 17.69 0.99
N LEU A 148 5.19 16.52 1.60
CA LEU A 148 4.24 15.87 2.50
C LEU A 148 4.40 16.31 3.95
N ASP A 149 5.62 16.65 4.39
CA ASP A 149 5.88 17.27 5.70
C ASP A 149 5.41 18.74 5.76
N GLY A 150 5.13 19.36 4.62
CA GLY A 150 4.56 20.71 4.50
C GLY A 150 3.07 20.83 4.85
N LEU A 151 2.36 19.70 5.05
CA LEU A 151 1.01 19.68 5.57
C LEU A 151 1.06 19.54 7.09
N ASP A 152 1.22 20.65 7.81
CA ASP A 152 1.11 20.67 9.27
C ASP A 152 -0.29 20.17 9.68
N PRO A 153 -0.41 18.97 10.28
CA PRO A 153 -1.70 18.39 10.68
C PRO A 153 -2.36 19.16 11.83
N LEU A 154 -1.70 20.20 12.36
CA LEU A 154 -2.17 21.05 13.44
C LEU A 154 -2.37 22.51 13.03
N THR A 155 -2.38 22.85 11.73
CA THR A 155 -2.79 24.20 11.33
C THR A 155 -4.24 24.41 11.78
N PRO A 156 -4.51 25.27 12.78
CA PRO A 156 -5.89 25.52 13.19
C PRO A 156 -6.61 26.18 12.02
N LEU A 157 -7.80 25.68 11.67
CA LEU A 157 -8.70 26.43 10.81
C LEU A 157 -8.97 27.76 11.52
N ASP A 158 -8.43 28.85 10.98
CA ASP A 158 -8.72 30.20 11.44
C ASP A 158 -10.24 30.40 11.39
N ALA A 159 -10.85 30.27 12.57
CA ALA A 159 -12.17 30.79 12.84
C ALA A 159 -12.02 32.29 13.00
N ASP A 160 -12.22 33.04 11.91
CA ASP A 160 -12.53 34.45 12.08
C ASP A 160 -13.61 35.00 11.14
N THR A 161 -14.58 35.58 11.83
CA THR A 161 -15.43 36.73 11.52
C THR A 161 -16.10 36.85 10.16
N ARG A 162 -17.44 36.75 10.19
CA ARG A 162 -18.29 37.81 9.62
C ARG A 162 -19.40 38.20 10.60
N SER A 163 -19.46 39.50 10.83
CA SER A 163 -20.53 40.27 11.47
C SER A 163 -21.89 40.09 10.80
#